data_AF-A0AAD9NBY1-F1
#
_entry.id   AF-A0AAD9NBY1-F1
#
_cell.length_a   1.000
_cell.length_b   1.000
_cell.length_c   1.000
_cell.angle_alpha   90.00
_cell.angle_beta   90.00
_cell.angle_gamma   90.00
#
_symmetry.space_group_name_H-M   'P 1'
#
loop_
_entity.id
_entity.type
_entity.pdbx_description
1 polymer ?
#
loop_
_entity_poly.entity_id
_entity_poly.type
_entity_poly.pdbx_seq_one_letter_code
_entity_poly.pdbx_strand_id
1 'polypeptide(L)'
;MASRSGRTVDVTNRKGHIKHLFAQVDNEDEVGERSDVSKELMNKLQIEHDVDASLRGVMRDLHDARMKQLRELQKDIAADNWRYTPIEKLIGLQ
;
A
#
# COMPACT_ATOMS: atom_id res chain seq x y z
N MET A 1 8.18 38.01 7.57
CA MET A 1 6.86 37.39 7.37
C MET A 1 6.63 37.28 5.87
N ALA A 2 6.48 36.06 5.35
CA ALA A 2 5.90 35.68 4.04
C ALA A 2 6.37 34.24 3.75
N SER A 3 5.58 33.22 4.09
CA SER A 3 4.56 32.61 3.24
C SER A 3 5.10 31.33 2.58
N ARG A 4 4.80 30.21 3.23
CA ARG A 4 4.98 28.85 2.72
C ARG A 4 4.09 28.68 1.48
N SER A 5 4.69 28.60 0.30
CA SER A 5 4.00 28.15 -0.92
C SER A 5 3.93 26.62 -0.92
N GLY A 6 2.90 26.07 -0.27
CA GLY A 6 2.55 24.66 -0.36
C GLY A 6 2.12 24.33 -1.78
N ARG A 7 2.88 23.46 -2.45
CA ARG A 7 2.49 22.87 -3.74
C ARG A 7 1.47 21.76 -3.43
N THR A 8 0.19 22.10 -3.50
CA THR A 8 -0.90 21.13 -3.49
C THR A 8 -0.89 20.39 -4.82
N VAL A 9 -0.59 19.09 -4.79
CA VAL A 9 -0.78 18.23 -5.96
C VAL A 9 -2.23 17.81 -5.92
N ASP A 10 -3.05 18.38 -6.80
CA ASP A 10 -4.44 17.97 -6.98
C ASP A 10 -4.48 16.50 -7.45
N VAL A 11 -4.72 15.59 -6.52
CA VAL A 11 -5.09 14.20 -6.81
C VAL A 11 -6.59 14.17 -7.01
N THR A 12 -7.06 14.78 -8.09
CA THR A 12 -8.40 14.52 -8.59
C THR A 12 -8.30 14.10 -10.05
N ASN A 13 -9.19 13.18 -10.41
CA ASN A 13 -9.40 12.64 -11.76
C ASN A 13 -8.65 11.35 -12.13
N ARG A 14 -8.97 10.26 -11.43
CA ARG A 14 -8.90 8.89 -11.99
C ARG A 14 -10.20 8.09 -11.82
N LYS A 15 -11.33 8.75 -11.53
CA LYS A 15 -12.65 8.10 -11.37
C LYS A 15 -13.52 8.11 -12.64
N GLY A 16 -13.08 8.78 -13.71
CA GLY A 16 -13.85 8.91 -14.96
C GLY A 16 -13.43 7.97 -16.09
N HIS A 17 -12.23 7.37 -16.05
CA HIS A 17 -11.65 6.77 -17.26
C HIS A 17 -12.18 5.37 -17.62
N ILE A 18 -12.78 4.65 -16.66
CA ILE A 18 -13.29 3.30 -16.90
C ILE A 18 -14.73 3.34 -17.45
N LYS A 19 -15.52 4.36 -17.08
CA LYS A 19 -16.94 4.44 -17.46
C LYS A 19 -17.18 4.63 -18.95
N HIS A 20 -16.24 5.26 -19.64
CA HIS A 20 -16.35 5.54 -21.08
C HIS A 20 -15.84 4.40 -21.97
N LEU A 21 -15.20 3.36 -21.41
CA LEU A 21 -14.66 2.26 -22.20
C LEU A 21 -15.69 1.20 -22.58
N PHE A 22 -16.87 1.17 -21.93
CA PHE A 22 -17.79 0.02 -22.00
C PHE A 22 -19.23 0.38 -22.42
N ALA A 23 -19.49 1.61 -22.86
CA ALA A 23 -20.84 2.10 -23.19
C ALA A 23 -21.30 1.80 -24.64
N GLN A 24 -20.83 0.72 -25.26
CA GLN A 24 -21.27 0.34 -26.61
C GLN A 24 -21.34 -1.18 -26.77
N VAL A 25 -22.45 -1.80 -26.38
CA VAL A 25 -23.08 -2.93 -27.11
C VAL A 25 -24.54 -3.02 -26.64
N ASP A 26 -25.44 -2.23 -27.24
CA ASP A 26 -26.88 -2.48 -27.15
C ASP A 26 -27.30 -3.30 -28.38
N ASN A 27 -27.51 -4.60 -28.20
CA ASN A 27 -28.28 -5.46 -29.11
C ASN A 27 -29.24 -6.29 -28.25
N GLU A 28 -30.52 -5.95 -28.32
CA GLU A 28 -31.68 -6.61 -27.69
C GLU A 28 -31.98 -7.86 -28.56
N ASP A 29 -31.84 -9.12 -28.13
CA ASP A 29 -32.84 -9.87 -27.35
C ASP A 29 -32.34 -11.28 -26.87
N GLU A 30 -31.02 -11.56 -26.94
CA GLU A 30 -30.40 -12.80 -26.35
C GLU A 30 -29.43 -12.48 -25.19
N VAL A 31 -29.39 -11.22 -24.74
CA VAL A 31 -28.23 -10.64 -24.03
C VAL A 31 -28.36 -10.61 -22.50
N GLY A 32 -29.52 -10.96 -21.95
CA GLY A 32 -29.77 -10.93 -20.50
C GLY A 32 -28.81 -11.80 -19.68
N GLU A 33 -28.72 -13.10 -19.99
CA GLU A 33 -27.87 -14.04 -19.22
C GLU A 33 -26.37 -13.75 -19.40
N ARG A 34 -25.91 -13.45 -20.63
CA ARG A 34 -24.49 -13.10 -20.89
C ARG A 34 -24.10 -11.78 -20.23
N SER A 35 -25.00 -10.79 -20.19
CA SER A 35 -24.78 -9.51 -19.51
C SER A 35 -24.61 -9.72 -18.01
N ASP A 36 -25.42 -10.59 -17.41
CA ASP A 36 -25.36 -10.86 -15.97
C ASP A 36 -24.12 -11.67 -15.58
N VAL A 37 -23.70 -12.66 -16.40
CA VAL A 37 -22.40 -13.34 -16.22
C VAL A 37 -21.23 -12.35 -16.35
N SER A 38 -21.31 -11.39 -17.29
CA SER A 38 -20.29 -10.36 -17.45
C SER A 38 -20.22 -9.42 -16.24
N LYS A 39 -21.35 -9.01 -15.68
CA LYS A 39 -21.41 -8.21 -14.44
C LYS A 39 -20.87 -8.98 -13.24
N GLU A 40 -21.19 -10.26 -13.12
CA GLU A 40 -20.67 -11.11 -12.04
C GLU A 40 -19.14 -11.23 -12.12
N LEU A 41 -18.60 -11.45 -13.32
CA LEU A 41 -17.14 -11.49 -13.55
C LEU A 41 -16.49 -10.14 -13.21
N MET A 42 -17.09 -9.03 -13.62
CA MET A 42 -16.60 -7.69 -13.29
C MET A 42 -16.60 -7.44 -11.78
N ASN A 43 -17.66 -7.84 -11.08
CA ASN A 43 -17.74 -7.71 -9.64
C ASN A 43 -16.66 -8.55 -8.94
N LYS A 44 -16.43 -9.80 -9.39
CA LYS A 44 -15.36 -10.65 -8.86
C LYS A 44 -13.98 -10.02 -9.05
N LEU A 45 -13.68 -9.53 -10.25
CA LEU A 45 -12.40 -8.90 -10.56
C LEU A 45 -12.17 -7.61 -9.76
N GLN A 46 -13.23 -6.82 -9.55
CA GLN A 46 -13.16 -5.64 -8.69
C GLN A 46 -12.87 -6.02 -7.24
N ILE A 47 -13.54 -7.05 -6.71
CA ILE A 47 -13.31 -7.54 -5.34
C ILE A 47 -11.86 -8.03 -5.20
N GLU A 48 -11.36 -8.84 -6.15
CA GLU A 48 -9.98 -9.32 -6.13
C GLU A 48 -8.97 -8.17 -6.12
N HIS A 49 -9.18 -7.18 -6.99
CA HIS A 49 -8.33 -5.99 -7.02
C HIS A 49 -8.34 -5.21 -5.70
N ASP A 50 -9.53 -5.01 -5.11
CA ASP A 50 -9.67 -4.24 -3.87
C ASP A 50 -9.06 -4.98 -2.68
N VAL A 51 -9.17 -6.31 -2.64
CA VAL A 51 -8.50 -7.18 -1.66
C VAL A 51 -6.97 -7.09 -1.82
N ASP A 52 -6.46 -7.21 -3.04
CA ASP A 52 -5.01 -7.11 -3.31
C ASP A 52 -4.44 -5.75 -2.93
N ALA A 53 -5.16 -4.66 -3.26
CA ALA A 53 -4.76 -3.31 -2.89
C ALA A 53 -4.72 -3.15 -1.36
N SER A 54 -5.71 -3.70 -0.66
CA SER A 54 -5.80 -3.67 0.80
C SER A 54 -4.67 -4.49 1.44
N LEU A 55 -4.39 -5.70 0.92
CA LEU A 55 -3.32 -6.57 1.39
C LEU A 55 -1.96 -5.88 1.23
N ARG A 56 -1.70 -5.26 0.08
CA ARG A 56 -0.46 -4.48 -0.15
C ARG A 56 -0.34 -3.31 0.83
N GLY A 57 -1.46 -2.67 1.19
CA GLY A 57 -1.51 -1.66 2.24
C GLY A 57 -1.05 -2.21 3.59
N VAL A 58 -1.70 -3.27 4.06
CA VAL A 58 -1.39 -3.93 5.33
C VAL A 58 0.06 -4.40 5.40
N MET A 59 0.60 -4.97 4.32
CA MET A 59 1.99 -5.42 4.27
C MET A 59 2.99 -4.28 4.45
N ARG A 60 2.72 -3.11 3.85
CA ARG A 60 3.56 -1.92 4.04
C ARG A 60 3.49 -1.42 5.48
N ASP A 61 2.29 -1.30 6.03
CA ASP A 61 2.09 -0.81 7.40
C ASP A 61 2.78 -1.71 8.42
N LEU A 62 2.70 -3.04 8.23
CA LEU A 62 3.38 -4.02 9.08
C LEU A 62 4.90 -3.91 8.97
N HIS A 63 5.42 -3.70 7.76
CA HIS A 63 6.85 -3.47 7.55
C HIS A 63 7.32 -2.20 8.26
N ASP A 64 6.59 -1.10 8.12
CA ASP A 64 6.94 0.18 8.76
C ASP A 64 6.88 0.09 10.29
N ALA A 65 5.86 -0.59 10.83
CA ALA A 65 5.77 -0.88 12.26
C ALA A 65 6.97 -1.69 12.77
N ARG A 66 7.37 -2.74 12.04
CA ARG A 66 8.54 -3.55 12.37
C ARG A 66 9.83 -2.74 12.30
N MET A 67 9.99 -1.90 11.28
CA MET A 67 11.16 -1.02 11.16
C MET A 67 11.24 0.00 12.29
N LYS A 68 10.09 0.52 12.76
CA LYS A 68 10.03 1.39 13.92
C LYS A 68 10.50 0.67 15.19
N GLN A 69 9.99 -0.54 15.45
CA GLN A 69 10.41 -1.35 16.59
C GLN A 69 11.91 -1.66 16.58
N LEU A 70 12.48 -2.02 15.42
CA LEU A 70 13.91 -2.28 15.31
C LEU A 70 14.76 -1.03 15.59
N ARG A 71 14.31 0.15 15.16
CA ARG A 71 14.99 1.42 15.45
C ARG A 71 14.91 1.78 16.94
N GLU A 72 13.80 1.46 17.61
CA GLU A 72 13.67 1.63 19.06
C GLU A 72 14.63 0.69 19.79
N LEU A 73 14.64 -0.61 19.46
CA LEU A 73 15.58 -1.59 20.01
C LEU A 73 17.04 -1.19 19.79
N GLN A 74 17.38 -0.64 18.62
CA GLN A 74 18.73 -0.14 18.36
C GLN A 74 19.13 0.99 19.32
N LYS A 75 18.20 1.90 19.64
CA LYS A 75 18.46 2.98 20.59
C LYS A 75 18.64 2.43 21.99
N ASP A 76 17.83 1.46 22.39
CA ASP A 76 17.93 0.82 23.70
C ASP A 76 19.27 0.09 23.85
N ILE A 77 19.71 -0.65 22.84
CA ILE A 77 21.03 -1.31 22.80
C ILE A 77 22.16 -0.27 22.91
N ALA A 78 22.05 0.85 22.19
CA ALA A 78 23.06 1.91 22.26
C ALA A 78 23.10 2.58 23.64
N ALA A 79 21.94 2.75 24.29
CA ALA A 79 21.83 3.29 25.64
C ALA A 79 22.40 2.32 26.69
N ASP A 80 22.28 1.02 26.49
CA ASP A 80 22.81 -0.02 27.38
C ASP A 80 24.25 -0.43 27.08
N ASN A 81 24.87 0.12 26.03
CA ASN A 81 26.19 -0.29 25.56
C ASN A 81 27.29 -0.12 26.63
N TRP A 82 27.15 0.85 27.53
CA TRP A 82 28.10 1.06 28.64
C TRP A 82 28.15 -0.09 29.65
N ARG A 83 27.09 -0.91 29.72
CA ARG A 83 26.97 -2.01 30.68
C ARG A 83 27.77 -3.24 30.26
N TYR A 84 28.12 -3.36 28.99
CA TYR A 84 28.73 -4.56 28.42
C TYR A 84 30.17 -4.30 27.99
N THR A 85 30.96 -5.37 27.95
CA THR A 85 32.31 -5.31 27.38
C THR A 85 32.21 -4.94 25.89
N PRO A 86 33.01 -3.97 25.41
CA PRO A 86 33.03 -3.59 24.01
C PRO A 86 33.27 -4.81 23.11
N ILE A 87 32.59 -4.83 21.96
CA ILE A 87 32.56 -6.00 21.09
C ILE A 87 33.95 -6.32 20.52
N GLU A 88 34.79 -5.30 20.31
CA GLU A 88 36.17 -5.43 19.83
C GLU A 88 36.99 -6.34 20.74
N LYS A 89 36.87 -6.13 22.06
CA LYS A 89 37.55 -6.96 23.06
C LYS A 89 37.02 -8.39 23.10
N LEU A 90 35.75 -8.61 22.77
CA LEU A 90 35.14 -9.94 22.74
C LEU A 90 35.57 -10.76 21.53
N ILE A 91 35.81 -10.09 20.39
CA ILE A 91 36.25 -10.73 19.14
C ILE A 91 37.78 -10.77 18.99
N GLY A 92 38.52 -10.35 20.02
CA GLY A 92 39.99 -10.37 20.03
C GLY A 92 40.63 -9.33 19.11
N LEU A 93 39.87 -8.32 18.69
CA LEU A 93 40.38 -7.16 17.97
C LEU A 93 40.77 -6.11 19.01
N GLN A 94 42.05 -5.72 18.98
CA GLN A 94 42.65 -4.81 19.95
C GLN A 94 42.29 -3.36 19.66
#